data_AF-A0A397EB01-F1
#
_entry.id   AF-A0A397EB01-F1
#
_cell.length_a   1.000
_cell.length_b   1.000
_cell.length_c   1.000
_cell.angle_alpha   90.00
_cell.angle_beta   90.00
_cell.angle_gamma   90.00
#
_symmetry.space_group_name_H-M   'P 1'
#
loop_
_entity.id
_entity.type
_entity.pdbx_description
1 polymer ?
#
loop_
_entity_poly.entity_id
_entity_poly.type
_entity_poly.pdbx_seq_one_letter_code
_entity_poly.pdbx_strand_id
1 'polypeptide(L)'
;MAPTKPTMVASKKSIQDSFHGASTRRAYTTYQKQFEAFLRMHKEGIDPREAGTEEFTDFFHHMYTQGRKDRTIDLAKSALVAYFAAAGVAPNPAQDSTTRRYNIGLQKYNKQNNVDEEKKAYPLTVYELSTLMNSLAHLHPFLGAMLRLLLAVGFIGCFRISEVLALRWNDVEIVGDKKGRYLSVRLRWHKKANVEEDSQVYHLVDESTFPYLLVCGFYDKYLSKVRGAGVNINSSTFVFPTFVTQQSGVPRVDWSRSLEQVNLRRILVDVVERTPNLPIGITHRHYPSALPCTASGAVARSSASLSPRSVDLTSVS
;
A
#
# COMPACT_ATOMS: atom_id res chain seq x y z
N MET A 1 -8.58 -33.80 -23.93
CA MET A 1 -8.84 -32.36 -24.15
C MET A 1 -9.90 -31.92 -23.16
N ALA A 2 -9.57 -31.03 -22.21
CA ALA A 2 -10.58 -30.45 -21.32
C ALA A 2 -11.34 -29.35 -22.08
N PRO A 3 -12.68 -29.27 -21.96
CA PRO A 3 -13.45 -28.24 -22.65
C PRO A 3 -13.11 -26.86 -22.08
N THR A 4 -12.61 -25.98 -22.95
CA THR A 4 -12.38 -24.56 -22.66
C THR A 4 -13.71 -23.93 -22.28
N LYS A 5 -13.82 -23.42 -21.04
CA LYS A 5 -15.01 -22.67 -20.60
C LYS A 5 -15.27 -21.53 -21.59
N PRO A 6 -16.52 -21.34 -22.07
CA PRO A 6 -16.83 -20.20 -22.91
C PRO A 6 -16.54 -18.93 -22.11
N THR A 7 -15.60 -18.13 -22.60
CA THR A 7 -15.27 -16.82 -22.07
C THR A 7 -16.48 -15.92 -22.30
N MET A 8 -17.40 -15.87 -21.34
CA MET A 8 -18.47 -14.88 -21.35
C MET A 8 -17.82 -13.50 -21.40
N VAL A 9 -18.05 -12.78 -22.49
CA VAL A 9 -17.60 -11.40 -22.65
C VAL A 9 -18.21 -10.59 -21.50
N ALA A 10 -17.35 -10.02 -20.66
CA ALA A 10 -17.77 -9.21 -19.53
C ALA A 10 -18.62 -8.03 -20.03
N SER A 11 -19.74 -7.74 -19.35
CA SER A 11 -20.59 -6.61 -19.71
C SER A 11 -19.85 -5.27 -19.52
N LYS A 12 -20.22 -4.25 -20.30
CA LYS A 12 -19.68 -2.89 -20.15
C LYS A 12 -19.77 -2.39 -18.70
N LYS A 13 -20.87 -2.72 -18.02
CA LYS A 13 -21.09 -2.42 -16.59
C LYS A 13 -20.09 -3.16 -15.70
N SER A 14 -19.88 -4.47 -15.89
CA SER A 14 -18.91 -5.22 -15.07
C SER A 14 -17.47 -4.74 -15.29
N ILE A 15 -17.12 -4.28 -16.50
CA ILE A 15 -15.79 -3.70 -16.79
C ILE A 15 -15.63 -2.37 -16.06
N GLN A 16 -16.65 -1.51 -16.08
CA GLN A 16 -16.65 -0.23 -15.36
C GLN A 16 -16.64 -0.43 -13.84
N ASP A 17 -17.40 -1.39 -13.31
CA ASP A 17 -17.43 -1.72 -11.88
C ASP A 17 -16.10 -2.29 -11.37
N SER A 18 -15.31 -2.89 -12.27
CA SER A 18 -13.96 -3.39 -11.99
C SER A 18 -12.94 -2.27 -11.75
N PHE A 19 -13.23 -1.05 -12.21
CA PHE A 19 -12.36 0.12 -12.02
C PHE A 19 -12.13 0.45 -10.55
N HIS A 20 -13.15 0.22 -9.69
CA HIS A 20 -13.03 0.46 -8.26
C HIS A 20 -12.45 -0.77 -7.55
N GLY A 21 -11.16 -0.72 -7.23
CA GLY A 21 -10.53 -1.70 -6.37
C GLY A 21 -11.22 -1.85 -5.01
N ALA A 22 -11.03 -2.99 -4.33
CA ALA A 22 -11.70 -3.32 -3.07
C ALA A 22 -11.52 -2.28 -1.94
N SER A 23 -10.42 -1.52 -1.94
CA SER A 23 -10.23 -0.40 -1.01
C SER A 23 -11.16 0.78 -1.32
N THR A 24 -11.34 1.10 -2.60
CA THR A 24 -12.19 2.21 -3.06
C THR A 24 -13.64 1.91 -2.77
N ARG A 25 -14.09 0.67 -3.05
CA ARG A 25 -15.45 0.22 -2.69
C ARG A 25 -15.72 0.37 -1.19
N ARG A 26 -14.81 -0.12 -0.34
CA ARG A 26 -14.93 0.03 1.11
C ARG A 26 -14.99 1.50 1.55
N ALA A 27 -14.11 2.35 1.01
CA ALA A 27 -14.12 3.78 1.32
C ALA A 27 -15.45 4.43 0.91
N TYR A 28 -15.98 4.10 -0.27
CA TYR A 28 -17.23 4.67 -0.76
C TYR A 28 -18.42 4.25 0.12
N THR A 29 -18.52 2.96 0.45
CA THR A 29 -19.54 2.47 1.39
C THR A 29 -19.44 3.16 2.76
N THR A 30 -18.24 3.43 3.25
CA THR A 30 -18.05 4.14 4.52
C THR A 30 -18.60 5.56 4.46
N TYR A 31 -18.26 6.33 3.42
CA TYR A 31 -18.75 7.72 3.31
C TYR A 31 -20.24 7.80 3.04
N GLN A 32 -20.80 6.85 2.29
CA GLN A 32 -22.24 6.72 2.14
C GLN A 32 -22.92 6.53 3.51
N LYS A 33 -22.46 5.57 4.31
CA LYS A 33 -23.02 5.32 5.65
C LYS A 33 -22.86 6.52 6.58
N GLN A 34 -21.76 7.25 6.48
CA GLN A 34 -21.55 8.49 7.26
C GLN A 34 -22.53 9.59 6.87
N PHE A 35 -22.83 9.74 5.59
CA PHE A 35 -23.82 10.70 5.11
C PHE A 35 -25.24 10.33 5.59
N GLU A 36 -25.64 9.07 5.45
CA GLU A 36 -26.94 8.58 5.95
C GLU A 36 -27.07 8.76 7.47
N ALA A 37 -25.99 8.55 8.23
CA ALA A 37 -25.96 8.80 9.67
C ALA A 37 -26.06 10.29 10.00
N PHE A 38 -25.37 11.15 9.24
CA PHE A 38 -25.44 12.61 9.40
C PHE A 38 -26.87 13.12 9.20
N LEU A 39 -27.54 12.71 8.13
CA LEU A 39 -28.92 13.10 7.84
C LEU A 39 -29.86 12.69 8.97
N ARG A 40 -29.77 11.44 9.42
CA ARG A 40 -30.59 10.93 10.54
C ARG A 40 -30.41 11.73 11.84
N MET A 41 -29.20 12.25 12.08
CA MET A 41 -28.88 12.96 13.31
C MET A 41 -29.17 14.46 13.27
N HIS A 42 -29.09 15.09 12.10
CA HIS A 42 -29.13 16.57 11.99
C HIS A 42 -30.25 17.09 11.08
N LYS A 43 -30.90 16.22 10.30
CA LYS A 43 -31.91 16.58 9.30
C LYS A 43 -33.04 15.53 9.35
N GLU A 44 -33.83 15.56 10.42
CA GLU A 44 -34.93 14.61 10.63
C GLU A 44 -35.88 14.57 9.44
N GLY A 45 -36.27 13.35 9.04
CA GLY A 45 -37.27 13.12 7.99
C GLY A 45 -36.76 13.23 6.54
N ILE A 46 -35.48 13.56 6.30
CA ILE A 46 -34.92 13.58 4.94
C ILE A 46 -34.45 12.19 4.53
N ASP A 47 -35.01 11.65 3.45
CA ASP A 47 -34.45 10.46 2.79
C ASP A 47 -33.10 10.83 2.16
N PRO A 48 -32.02 10.03 2.37
CA PRO A 48 -30.75 10.22 1.70
C PRO A 48 -30.80 10.45 0.18
N ARG A 49 -31.82 9.94 -0.51
CA ARG A 49 -32.03 10.13 -1.96
C ARG A 49 -32.70 11.45 -2.33
N GLU A 50 -33.40 12.07 -1.38
CA GLU A 50 -34.07 13.36 -1.52
C GLU A 50 -33.20 14.52 -1.03
N ALA A 51 -32.05 14.21 -0.42
CA ALA A 51 -31.10 15.21 0.03
C ALA A 51 -30.68 16.13 -1.12
N GLY A 52 -30.82 17.44 -0.88
CA GLY A 52 -30.50 18.49 -1.83
C GLY A 52 -29.08 19.00 -1.64
N THR A 53 -28.74 20.02 -2.42
CA THR A 53 -27.42 20.67 -2.41
C THR A 53 -26.98 21.19 -1.04
N GLU A 54 -27.92 21.70 -0.24
CA GLU A 54 -27.65 22.25 1.09
C GLU A 54 -27.16 21.17 2.05
N GLU A 55 -27.80 20.00 2.05
CA GLU A 55 -27.41 18.85 2.88
C GLU A 55 -25.99 18.36 2.56
N PHE A 56 -25.52 18.48 1.30
CA PHE A 56 -24.13 18.14 0.96
C PHE A 56 -23.14 19.15 1.49
N THR A 57 -23.42 20.45 1.34
CA THR A 57 -22.54 21.48 1.87
C THR A 57 -22.48 21.42 3.39
N ASP A 58 -23.61 21.16 4.05
CA ASP A 58 -23.70 20.96 5.49
C ASP A 58 -22.93 19.72 5.94
N PHE A 59 -23.07 18.60 5.23
CA PHE A 59 -22.32 17.38 5.53
C PHE A 59 -20.81 17.59 5.37
N PHE A 60 -20.36 18.24 4.30
CA PHE A 60 -18.94 18.54 4.10
C PHE A 60 -18.41 19.53 5.13
N HIS A 61 -19.22 20.50 5.53
CA HIS A 61 -18.90 21.40 6.64
C HIS A 61 -18.80 20.63 7.96
N HIS A 62 -19.74 19.74 8.25
CA HIS A 62 -19.70 18.86 9.41
C HIS A 62 -18.42 18.01 9.43
N MET A 63 -18.06 17.36 8.32
CA MET A 63 -16.79 16.64 8.20
C MET A 63 -15.58 17.55 8.48
N TYR A 64 -15.60 18.78 7.97
CA TYR A 64 -14.53 19.74 8.21
C TYR A 64 -14.42 20.13 9.68
N THR A 65 -15.54 20.43 10.35
CA THR A 65 -15.56 20.76 11.79
C THR A 65 -15.09 19.59 12.67
N GLN A 66 -15.25 18.34 12.22
CA GLN A 66 -14.64 17.16 12.84
C GLN A 66 -13.12 17.03 12.59
N GLY A 67 -12.49 18.01 11.97
CA GLY A 67 -11.05 18.01 11.65
C GLY A 67 -10.67 17.11 10.48
N ARG A 68 -11.62 16.74 9.59
CA ARG A 68 -11.29 16.00 8.37
C ARG A 68 -10.60 16.91 7.36
N LYS A 69 -9.54 16.39 6.74
CA LYS A 69 -8.78 17.12 5.70
C LYS A 69 -9.59 17.27 4.42
N ASP A 70 -9.29 18.32 3.66
CA ASP A 70 -9.82 18.63 2.33
C ASP A 70 -9.90 17.39 1.41
N ARG A 71 -8.80 16.63 1.31
CA ARG A 71 -8.68 15.43 0.47
C ARG A 71 -9.60 14.29 0.91
N THR A 72 -9.93 14.25 2.20
CA THR A 72 -10.89 13.27 2.76
C THR A 72 -12.31 13.66 2.36
N ILE A 73 -12.62 14.95 2.39
CA ILE A 73 -13.91 15.50 1.99
C ILE A 73 -14.12 15.34 0.48
N ASP A 74 -13.09 15.57 -0.33
CA ASP A 74 -13.13 15.31 -1.79
C ASP A 74 -13.39 13.84 -2.11
N LEU A 75 -12.81 12.92 -1.32
CA LEU A 75 -13.07 11.49 -1.46
C LEU A 75 -14.52 11.15 -1.08
N ALA A 76 -15.05 11.76 -0.01
CA ALA A 76 -16.45 11.61 0.38
C ALA A 76 -17.39 12.13 -0.71
N LYS A 77 -17.10 13.30 -1.30
CA LYS A 77 -17.82 13.82 -2.46
C LYS A 77 -17.83 12.82 -3.61
N SER A 78 -16.67 12.27 -3.97
CA SER A 78 -16.56 11.29 -5.06
C SER A 78 -17.40 10.04 -4.79
N ALA A 79 -17.43 9.57 -3.53
CA ALA A 79 -18.27 8.47 -3.10
C ALA A 79 -19.77 8.78 -3.24
N LEU A 80 -20.19 9.98 -2.83
CA LEU A 80 -21.58 10.40 -2.94
C LEU A 80 -22.01 10.58 -4.40
N VAL A 81 -21.16 11.16 -5.25
CA VAL A 81 -21.43 11.21 -6.70
C VAL A 81 -21.72 9.81 -7.26
N ALA A 82 -20.90 8.82 -6.90
CA ALA A 82 -21.11 7.43 -7.31
C ALA A 82 -22.40 6.82 -6.72
N TYR A 83 -22.73 7.12 -5.46
CA TYR A 83 -23.97 6.69 -4.81
C TYR A 83 -25.23 7.19 -5.53
N PHE A 84 -25.32 8.50 -5.81
CA PHE A 84 -26.47 9.07 -6.50
C PHE A 84 -26.58 8.61 -7.95
N ALA A 85 -25.44 8.46 -8.63
CA ALA A 85 -25.42 7.89 -9.98
C ALA A 85 -25.94 6.43 -9.99
N ALA A 86 -25.57 5.62 -8.99
CA ALA A 86 -26.09 4.26 -8.84
C ALA A 86 -27.57 4.22 -8.45
N ALA A 87 -28.06 5.22 -7.72
CA ALA A 87 -29.46 5.38 -7.37
C ALA A 87 -30.33 5.98 -8.50
N GLY A 88 -29.72 6.40 -9.61
CA GLY A 88 -30.44 6.99 -10.75
C GLY A 88 -30.96 8.42 -10.50
N VAL A 89 -30.41 9.12 -9.50
CA VAL A 89 -30.84 10.48 -9.16
C VAL A 89 -30.20 11.49 -10.12
N ALA A 90 -31.05 12.24 -10.83
CA ALA A 90 -30.65 13.30 -11.76
C ALA A 90 -31.54 14.54 -11.57
N PRO A 91 -30.97 15.76 -11.46
CA PRO A 91 -29.53 16.06 -11.45
C PRO A 91 -28.82 15.55 -10.18
N ASN A 92 -27.53 15.23 -10.28
CA ASN A 92 -26.76 14.73 -9.15
C ASN A 92 -26.38 15.88 -8.21
N PRO A 93 -26.90 15.94 -6.97
CA PRO A 93 -26.70 17.09 -6.08
C PRO A 93 -25.24 17.22 -5.59
N ALA A 94 -24.48 16.11 -5.56
CA ALA A 94 -23.05 16.14 -5.24
C ALA A 94 -22.19 16.74 -6.37
N GLN A 95 -22.74 16.85 -7.58
CA GLN A 95 -22.11 17.53 -8.72
C GLN A 95 -22.60 18.97 -8.93
N ASP A 96 -23.54 19.44 -8.10
CA ASP A 96 -24.07 20.80 -8.20
C ASP A 96 -22.96 21.87 -8.11
N SER A 97 -23.21 22.99 -8.79
CA SER A 97 -22.29 24.12 -8.84
C SER A 97 -21.97 24.70 -7.45
N THR A 98 -22.94 24.72 -6.54
CA THR A 98 -22.80 25.20 -5.15
C THR A 98 -21.93 24.23 -4.35
N THR A 99 -22.22 22.92 -4.43
CA THR A 99 -21.42 21.86 -3.82
C THR A 99 -19.97 21.90 -4.32
N ARG A 100 -19.76 22.16 -5.62
CA ARG A 100 -18.43 22.35 -6.20
C ARG A 100 -17.75 23.61 -5.68
N ARG A 101 -18.46 24.74 -5.60
CA ARG A 101 -17.93 26.02 -5.12
C ARG A 101 -17.49 25.92 -3.66
N TYR A 102 -18.27 25.26 -2.81
CA TYR A 102 -17.92 25.02 -1.41
C TYR A 102 -16.60 24.25 -1.27
N ASN A 103 -16.46 23.10 -1.95
CA ASN A 103 -15.23 22.30 -1.87
C ASN A 103 -13.98 23.05 -2.38
N ILE A 104 -14.10 23.78 -3.50
CA ILE A 104 -13.00 24.61 -4.00
C ILE A 104 -12.69 25.75 -3.01
N GLY A 105 -13.71 26.35 -2.41
CA GLY A 105 -13.56 27.38 -1.37
C GLY A 105 -12.82 26.84 -0.15
N LEU A 106 -13.15 25.63 0.30
CA LEU A 106 -12.51 24.96 1.42
C LEU A 106 -11.02 24.72 1.19
N GLN A 107 -10.66 24.19 0.02
CA GLN A 107 -9.25 24.00 -0.38
C GLN A 107 -8.47 25.32 -0.39
N LYS A 108 -9.07 26.38 -0.96
CA LYS A 108 -8.45 27.72 -0.97
C LYS A 108 -8.28 28.28 0.43
N TYR A 109 -9.29 28.14 1.28
CA TYR A 109 -9.26 28.58 2.67
C TYR A 109 -8.16 27.86 3.46
N ASN A 110 -8.08 26.52 3.37
CA ASN A 110 -7.05 25.76 4.07
C ASN A 110 -5.63 26.15 3.64
N LYS A 111 -5.42 26.36 2.34
CA LYS A 111 -4.13 26.81 1.79
C LYS A 111 -3.73 28.20 2.30
N GLN A 112 -4.69 29.13 2.39
CA GLN A 112 -4.44 30.49 2.90
C GLN A 112 -4.13 30.50 4.39
N ASN A 113 -4.72 29.58 5.16
CA ASN A 113 -4.60 29.54 6.62
C ASN A 113 -3.60 28.47 7.12
N ASN A 114 -2.79 27.88 6.23
CA ASN A 114 -1.81 26.83 6.55
C ASN A 114 -2.40 25.63 7.32
N VAL A 115 -3.69 25.34 7.12
CA VAL A 115 -4.38 24.20 7.76
C VAL A 115 -3.92 22.87 7.14
N ASP A 116 -3.47 22.91 5.88
CA ASP A 116 -3.05 21.75 5.09
C ASP A 116 -1.56 21.41 5.22
N GLU A 117 -0.92 21.65 6.37
CA GLU A 117 0.39 21.04 6.62
C GLU A 117 0.25 19.51 6.49
N GLU A 118 0.66 19.00 5.34
CA GLU A 118 0.75 17.60 5.05
C GLU A 118 1.88 17.09 5.94
N LYS A 119 1.52 16.63 7.14
CA LYS A 119 2.39 15.82 7.99
C LYS A 119 2.79 14.58 7.21
N LYS A 120 3.80 14.73 6.36
CA LYS A 120 4.48 13.63 5.71
C LYS A 120 5.06 12.78 6.80
N ALA A 121 5.08 11.49 6.55
CA ALA A 121 5.72 10.56 7.45
C ALA A 121 7.17 10.97 7.66
N TYR A 122 7.62 10.85 8.90
CA TYR A 122 9.02 11.05 9.24
C TYR A 122 9.88 10.14 8.34
N PRO A 123 10.77 10.71 7.50
CA PRO A 123 11.64 9.91 6.66
C PRO A 123 12.68 9.22 7.55
N LEU A 124 12.57 7.91 7.66
CA LEU A 124 13.48 7.11 8.47
C LEU A 124 14.88 7.11 7.84
N THR A 125 15.91 7.41 8.62
CA THR A 125 17.31 7.29 8.19
C THR A 125 17.78 5.83 8.23
N VAL A 126 18.89 5.53 7.53
CA VAL A 126 19.52 4.20 7.57
C VAL A 126 19.95 3.82 9.00
N TYR A 127 20.42 4.80 9.78
CA TYR A 127 20.83 4.60 11.16
C TYR A 127 19.66 4.26 12.09
N GLU A 128 18.55 4.99 11.97
CA GLU A 128 17.33 4.71 12.74
C GLU A 128 16.71 3.38 12.34
N LEU A 129 16.74 3.03 11.05
CA LEU A 129 16.31 1.72 10.59
C LEU A 129 17.15 0.60 11.18
N SER A 130 18.48 0.76 11.20
CA SER A 130 19.40 -0.20 11.81
C SER A 130 19.11 -0.35 13.31
N THR A 131 18.91 0.76 14.02
CA THR A 131 18.53 0.76 15.44
C THR A 131 17.21 0.01 15.67
N LEU A 132 16.18 0.30 14.88
CA LEU A 132 14.90 -0.40 14.92
C LEU A 132 15.06 -1.90 14.65
N MET A 133 15.83 -2.28 13.63
CA MET A 133 16.11 -3.67 13.29
C MET A 133 16.86 -4.41 14.41
N ASN A 134 17.76 -3.73 15.11
CA ASN A 134 18.48 -4.31 16.24
C ASN A 134 17.53 -4.58 17.41
N SER A 135 16.62 -3.65 17.71
CA SER A 135 15.59 -3.81 18.75
C SER A 135 14.64 -5.00 18.50
N LEU A 136 14.48 -5.46 17.25
CA LEU A 136 13.73 -6.69 16.94
C LEU A 136 14.38 -7.97 17.52
N ALA A 137 15.59 -7.89 18.09
CA ALA A 137 16.24 -9.01 18.77
C ALA A 137 15.47 -9.47 20.02
N HIS A 138 14.65 -8.59 20.60
CA HIS A 138 13.81 -8.92 21.76
C HIS A 138 12.59 -9.76 21.39
N LEU A 139 12.25 -9.88 20.11
CA LEU A 139 11.19 -10.77 19.63
C LEU A 139 11.71 -12.20 19.50
N HIS A 140 10.79 -13.17 19.36
CA HIS A 140 11.14 -14.55 19.06
C HIS A 140 12.10 -14.61 17.86
N PRO A 141 13.20 -15.41 17.89
CA PRO A 141 14.25 -15.36 16.88
C PRO A 141 13.77 -15.50 15.43
N PHE A 142 12.74 -16.32 15.21
CA PHE A 142 12.08 -16.45 13.90
C PHE A 142 11.43 -15.12 13.44
N LEU A 143 10.64 -14.47 14.30
CA LEU A 143 9.96 -13.21 13.97
C LEU A 143 10.95 -12.07 13.79
N GLY A 144 11.97 -12.00 14.65
CA GLY A 144 13.03 -11.01 14.52
C GLY A 144 13.79 -11.14 13.20
N ALA A 145 14.08 -12.35 12.73
CA ALA A 145 14.71 -12.56 11.42
C ALA A 145 13.77 -12.16 10.27
N MET A 146 12.50 -12.57 10.34
CA MET A 146 11.48 -12.24 9.33
C MET A 146 11.29 -10.72 9.17
N LEU A 147 11.12 -10.01 10.28
CA LEU A 147 10.83 -8.56 10.26
C LEU A 147 12.05 -7.73 9.83
N ARG A 148 13.28 -8.16 10.14
CA ARG A 148 14.49 -7.51 9.61
C ARG A 148 14.59 -7.62 8.10
N LEU A 149 14.34 -8.80 7.54
CA LEU A 149 14.29 -8.98 6.09
C LEU A 149 13.19 -8.11 5.47
N LEU A 150 12.00 -8.11 6.04
CA LEU A 150 10.86 -7.31 5.57
C LEU A 150 11.23 -5.82 5.47
N LEU A 151 11.80 -5.29 6.55
CA LEU A 151 12.20 -3.89 6.63
C LEU A 151 13.34 -3.55 5.65
N ALA A 152 14.33 -4.43 5.49
CA ALA A 152 15.44 -4.23 4.56
C ALA A 152 14.95 -4.21 3.11
N VAL A 153 14.13 -5.19 2.72
CA VAL A 153 13.53 -5.28 1.38
C VAL A 153 12.65 -4.07 1.09
N GLY A 154 11.79 -3.68 2.03
CA GLY A 154 10.91 -2.53 1.87
C GLY A 154 11.66 -1.20 1.76
N PHE A 155 12.71 -1.02 2.55
CA PHE A 155 13.50 0.20 2.56
C PHE A 155 14.37 0.34 1.31
N ILE A 156 15.19 -0.67 1.00
CA ILE A 156 16.11 -0.63 -0.16
C ILE A 156 15.31 -0.60 -1.47
N GLY A 157 14.27 -1.44 -1.57
CA GLY A 157 13.41 -1.48 -2.75
C GLY A 157 12.51 -0.27 -2.92
N CYS A 158 12.38 0.58 -1.88
CA CYS A 158 11.38 1.65 -1.82
C CYS A 158 9.96 1.15 -2.10
N PHE A 159 9.68 -0.09 -1.71
CA PHE A 159 8.41 -0.76 -1.99
C PHE A 159 7.34 -0.36 -0.98
N ARG A 160 6.08 -0.33 -1.43
CA ARG A 160 4.97 -0.17 -0.49
C ARG A 160 4.88 -1.38 0.41
N ILE A 161 4.49 -1.19 1.67
CA ILE A 161 4.29 -2.30 2.62
C ILE A 161 3.38 -3.38 2.04
N SER A 162 2.30 -3.00 1.33
CA SER A 162 1.41 -3.98 0.67
C SER A 162 2.12 -4.85 -0.36
N GLU A 163 3.09 -4.29 -1.09
CA GLU A 163 3.82 -5.00 -2.14
C GLU A 163 4.79 -5.99 -1.50
N VAL A 164 5.51 -5.58 -0.45
CA VAL A 164 6.42 -6.45 0.31
C VAL A 164 5.66 -7.59 0.99
N LEU A 165 4.54 -7.30 1.66
CA LEU A 165 3.73 -8.30 2.35
C LEU A 165 3.06 -9.30 1.39
N ALA A 166 2.90 -8.95 0.12
CA ALA A 166 2.33 -9.82 -0.90
C ALA A 166 3.36 -10.76 -1.54
N LEU A 167 4.66 -10.61 -1.24
CA LEU A 167 5.72 -11.44 -1.81
C LEU A 167 5.54 -12.92 -1.46
N ARG A 168 5.74 -13.76 -2.47
CA ARG A 168 5.77 -15.22 -2.35
C ARG A 168 7.19 -15.75 -2.50
N TRP A 169 7.46 -16.96 -2.04
CA TRP A 169 8.82 -17.50 -2.06
C TRP A 169 9.39 -17.66 -3.47
N ASN A 170 8.57 -17.88 -4.49
CA ASN A 170 9.04 -17.86 -5.87
C ASN A 170 9.41 -16.47 -6.40
N ASP A 171 8.99 -15.40 -5.72
CA ASP A 171 9.27 -14.01 -6.10
C ASP A 171 10.59 -13.50 -5.53
N VAL A 172 11.26 -14.27 -4.67
CA VAL A 172 12.46 -13.84 -3.98
C VAL A 172 13.55 -14.89 -4.12
N GLU A 173 14.68 -14.51 -4.70
CA GLU A 173 15.80 -15.40 -4.96
C GLU A 173 17.13 -14.67 -4.69
N ILE A 174 18.08 -15.35 -4.05
CA ILE A 174 19.46 -14.87 -4.00
C ILE A 174 20.14 -15.25 -5.30
N VAL A 175 20.73 -14.26 -5.95
CA VAL A 175 21.52 -14.44 -7.16
C VAL A 175 22.94 -13.94 -6.92
N GLY A 176 23.93 -14.71 -7.37
CA GLY A 176 25.34 -14.32 -7.36
C GLY A 176 25.85 -14.13 -8.78
N ASP A 177 26.52 -13.01 -9.04
CA ASP A 177 27.22 -12.75 -10.29
C ASP A 177 28.67 -12.29 -10.05
N LYS A 178 29.36 -11.87 -11.11
CA LYS A 178 30.74 -11.39 -11.04
C LYS A 178 30.93 -10.13 -10.18
N LYS A 179 29.86 -9.38 -9.88
CA LYS A 179 29.84 -8.13 -9.12
C LYS A 179 29.42 -8.32 -7.66
N GLY A 180 28.88 -9.49 -7.31
CA GLY A 180 28.56 -9.84 -5.92
C GLY A 180 27.24 -10.61 -5.80
N ARG A 181 26.75 -10.72 -4.57
CA ARG A 181 25.44 -11.32 -4.27
C ARG A 181 24.39 -10.23 -4.13
N TYR A 182 23.19 -10.49 -4.63
CA TYR A 182 22.04 -9.61 -4.48
C TYR A 182 20.76 -10.42 -4.31
N LEU A 183 19.75 -9.78 -3.71
CA LEU A 183 18.41 -10.34 -3.58
C LEU A 183 17.55 -9.88 -4.75
N SER A 184 17.16 -10.81 -5.60
CA SER A 184 16.20 -10.58 -6.68
C SER A 184 14.78 -10.63 -6.13
N VAL A 185 14.00 -9.58 -6.36
CA VAL A 185 12.61 -9.44 -5.89
C VAL A 185 11.70 -9.14 -7.07
N ARG A 186 10.70 -10.00 -7.29
CA ARG A 186 9.69 -9.86 -8.35
C ARG A 186 8.37 -9.35 -7.79
N LEU A 187 7.94 -8.16 -8.18
CA LEU A 187 6.64 -7.61 -7.84
C LEU A 187 5.60 -7.99 -8.90
N ARG A 188 4.52 -8.66 -8.47
CA ARG A 188 3.44 -9.15 -9.36
C ARG A 188 2.26 -8.21 -9.54
N TRP A 189 2.26 -7.00 -8.96
CA TRP A 189 1.11 -6.10 -9.07
C TRP A 189 1.44 -4.65 -8.70
N HIS A 190 0.84 -3.69 -9.41
CA HIS A 190 0.88 -2.27 -9.06
C HIS A 190 -0.44 -1.55 -9.43
N LYS A 191 -0.93 -0.68 -8.54
CA LYS A 191 -2.17 0.11 -8.69
C LYS A 191 -2.24 1.01 -9.94
N LYS A 192 -1.11 1.25 -10.63
CA LYS A 192 -1.02 2.06 -11.87
C LYS A 192 -0.51 1.28 -13.10
N ALA A 193 -0.20 -0.01 -12.99
CA ALA A 193 0.24 -0.80 -14.13
C ALA A 193 -0.88 -1.80 -14.46
N ASN A 194 -1.66 -1.46 -15.47
CA ASN A 194 -2.81 -2.24 -15.93
C ASN A 194 -2.36 -3.36 -16.88
N VAL A 195 -1.31 -4.10 -16.48
CA VAL A 195 -0.72 -5.16 -17.31
C VAL A 195 -0.59 -6.38 -16.42
N GLU A 196 -1.46 -7.36 -16.64
CA GLU A 196 -1.47 -8.65 -15.94
C GLU A 196 -0.22 -9.50 -16.27
N GLU A 197 0.59 -9.09 -17.25
CA GLU A 197 1.68 -9.89 -17.81
C GLU A 197 3.11 -9.41 -17.44
N ASP A 198 3.30 -8.15 -17.04
CA ASP A 198 4.65 -7.61 -16.76
C ASP A 198 4.95 -7.55 -15.26
N SER A 199 5.56 -8.62 -14.75
CA SER A 199 6.19 -8.59 -13.43
C SER A 199 7.46 -7.73 -13.45
N GLN A 200 7.63 -6.84 -12.47
CA GLN A 200 8.86 -6.04 -12.36
C GLN A 200 9.85 -6.74 -11.43
N VAL A 201 11.07 -6.96 -11.92
CA VAL A 201 12.15 -7.58 -11.15
C VAL A 201 13.15 -6.51 -10.71
N TYR A 202 13.49 -6.52 -9.43
CA TYR A 202 14.42 -5.60 -8.79
C TYR A 202 15.58 -6.39 -8.17
N HIS A 203 16.79 -5.86 -8.29
CA HIS A 203 17.99 -6.46 -7.72
C HIS A 203 18.49 -5.60 -6.57
N LEU A 204 18.37 -6.10 -5.35
CA LEU A 204 18.74 -5.40 -4.12
C LEU A 204 20.17 -5.82 -3.71
N VAL A 205 21.11 -4.88 -3.81
CA VAL A 205 22.54 -5.15 -3.58
C VAL A 205 22.91 -4.98 -2.11
N ASP A 206 23.76 -5.87 -1.61
CA ASP A 206 23.85 -6.26 -0.20
C ASP A 206 24.73 -5.36 0.69
N GLU A 207 25.93 -4.96 0.22
CA GLU A 207 26.97 -4.52 1.18
C GLU A 207 27.74 -3.26 0.78
N SER A 208 27.91 -2.98 -0.52
CA SER A 208 28.71 -1.83 -0.97
C SER A 208 27.97 -0.48 -0.83
N THR A 209 26.64 -0.49 -0.78
CA THR A 209 25.80 0.72 -0.78
C THR A 209 25.16 0.97 0.58
N PHE A 210 24.80 -0.08 1.33
CA PHE A 210 24.13 0.02 2.63
C PHE A 210 24.64 -1.04 3.61
N PRO A 211 25.83 -0.85 4.22
CA PRO A 211 26.50 -1.87 5.02
C PRO A 211 25.71 -2.34 6.26
N TYR A 212 24.69 -1.59 6.68
CA TYR A 212 23.86 -1.91 7.84
C TYR A 212 22.56 -2.66 7.49
N LEU A 213 22.19 -2.75 6.21
CA LEU A 213 20.92 -3.34 5.79
C LEU A 213 21.03 -4.77 5.27
N LEU A 214 22.25 -5.25 4.97
CA LEU A 214 22.67 -6.66 4.78
C LEU A 214 21.53 -7.58 4.29
N VAL A 215 20.89 -7.21 3.18
CA VAL A 215 19.62 -7.80 2.74
C VAL A 215 19.75 -9.29 2.41
N CYS A 216 20.86 -9.74 1.80
CA CYS A 216 21.06 -11.17 1.57
C CYS A 216 21.39 -11.87 2.89
N GLY A 217 22.18 -11.23 3.76
CA GLY A 217 22.46 -11.75 5.10
C GLY A 217 21.19 -11.94 5.95
N PHE A 218 20.23 -11.02 5.89
CA PHE A 218 18.93 -11.18 6.54
C PHE A 218 18.07 -12.26 5.88
N TYR A 219 18.13 -12.40 4.56
CA TYR A 219 17.44 -13.47 3.85
C TYR A 219 17.98 -14.84 4.26
N ASP A 220 19.30 -15.04 4.26
CA ASP A 220 19.94 -16.29 4.65
C ASP A 220 19.59 -16.68 6.10
N LYS A 221 19.66 -15.71 7.02
CA LYS A 221 19.26 -15.91 8.43
C LYS A 221 17.80 -16.32 8.55
N TYR A 222 16.90 -15.65 7.84
CA TYR A 222 15.48 -15.99 7.88
C TYR A 222 15.21 -17.36 7.27
N LEU A 223 15.76 -17.64 6.09
CA LEU A 223 15.60 -18.92 5.40
C LEU A 223 16.10 -20.10 6.26
N SER A 224 17.22 -19.93 6.97
CA SER A 224 17.71 -20.90 7.95
C SER A 224 16.67 -21.21 9.04
N LYS A 225 15.97 -20.19 9.56
CA LYS A 225 14.89 -20.38 10.54
C LYS A 225 13.67 -21.07 9.94
N VAL A 226 13.31 -20.78 8.69
CA VAL A 226 12.19 -21.46 8.01
C VAL A 226 12.50 -22.95 7.81
N ARG A 227 13.71 -23.26 7.33
CA ARG A 227 14.17 -24.66 7.17
C ARG A 227 14.24 -25.40 8.50
N GLY A 228 14.75 -24.74 9.55
CA GLY A 228 14.83 -25.30 10.90
C GLY A 228 13.46 -25.58 11.53
N ALA A 229 12.41 -24.87 11.10
CA ALA A 229 11.03 -25.12 11.53
C ALA A 229 10.36 -26.30 10.79
N GLY A 230 11.07 -26.98 9.86
CA GLY A 230 10.55 -28.12 9.11
C GLY A 230 9.47 -27.77 8.10
N VAL A 231 9.35 -26.49 7.70
CA VAL A 231 8.31 -26.02 6.78
C VAL A 231 8.69 -26.38 5.35
N ASN A 232 7.82 -27.12 4.67
CA ASN A 232 7.96 -27.34 3.23
C ASN A 232 7.50 -26.08 2.48
N ILE A 233 8.47 -25.25 2.09
CA ILE A 233 8.23 -24.00 1.37
C ILE A 233 7.79 -24.34 -0.05
N ASN A 234 6.48 -24.28 -0.31
CA ASN A 234 6.00 -24.31 -1.68
C ASN A 234 6.23 -22.95 -2.36
N SER A 235 6.31 -22.94 -3.68
CA SER A 235 6.57 -21.72 -4.46
C SER A 235 5.50 -20.63 -4.27
N SER A 236 4.31 -21.00 -3.81
CA SER A 236 3.15 -20.12 -3.72
C SER A 236 2.89 -19.53 -2.33
N THR A 237 3.61 -19.97 -1.30
CA THR A 237 3.44 -19.48 0.08
C THR A 237 4.04 -18.10 0.25
N PHE A 238 3.51 -17.35 1.23
CA PHE A 238 3.98 -16.01 1.53
C PHE A 238 5.36 -16.03 2.20
N VAL A 239 6.22 -15.09 1.80
CA VAL A 239 7.53 -14.86 2.44
C VAL A 239 7.35 -14.33 3.86
N PHE A 240 6.36 -13.43 4.03
CA PHE A 240 6.00 -12.81 5.30
C PHE A 240 4.61 -13.28 5.73
N PRO A 241 4.49 -14.50 6.30
CA PRO A 241 3.22 -15.07 6.70
C PRO A 241 2.63 -14.39 7.94
N THR A 242 1.33 -14.54 8.14
CA THR A 242 0.68 -14.15 9.39
C THR A 242 1.06 -15.12 10.51
N PHE A 243 0.97 -14.67 11.75
CA PHE A 243 1.33 -15.48 12.92
C PHE A 243 0.50 -15.09 14.15
N VAL A 244 0.44 -16.02 15.10
CA VAL A 244 -0.17 -15.84 16.42
C VAL A 244 0.84 -16.22 17.49
N THR A 245 1.13 -15.30 18.40
CA THR A 245 1.98 -15.59 19.56
C THR A 245 1.25 -16.52 20.52
N GLN A 246 1.87 -17.64 20.89
CA GLN A 246 1.31 -18.59 21.86
C GLN A 246 1.83 -18.31 23.28
N GLN A 247 1.14 -18.85 24.28
CA GLN A 247 1.57 -18.77 25.68
C GLN A 247 2.95 -19.42 25.93
N SER A 248 3.33 -20.40 25.10
CA SER A 248 4.64 -21.04 25.11
C SER A 248 5.78 -20.13 24.62
N GLY A 249 5.48 -18.92 24.13
CA GLY A 249 6.46 -18.00 23.53
C GLY A 249 6.86 -18.34 22.08
N VAL A 250 6.49 -19.53 21.59
CA VAL A 250 6.73 -19.93 20.19
C VAL A 250 5.58 -19.45 19.30
N PRO A 251 5.84 -18.71 18.22
CA PRO A 251 4.79 -18.23 17.34
C PRO A 251 4.24 -19.36 16.46
N ARG A 252 2.91 -19.47 16.38
CA ARG A 252 2.23 -20.29 15.38
C ARG A 252 2.11 -19.51 14.08
N VAL A 253 2.67 -20.03 13.01
CA VAL A 253 2.74 -19.35 11.71
C VAL A 253 1.72 -19.96 10.73
N ASP A 254 0.97 -19.12 10.03
CA ASP A 254 0.07 -19.51 8.94
C ASP A 254 0.62 -19.01 7.60
N TRP A 255 1.19 -19.95 6.84
CA TRP A 255 1.85 -19.71 5.54
C TRP A 255 0.88 -19.46 4.38
N SER A 256 -0.42 -19.67 4.59
CA SER A 256 -1.46 -19.47 3.58
C SER A 256 -1.92 -18.02 3.48
N ARG A 257 -1.56 -17.19 4.45
CA ARG A 257 -1.97 -15.78 4.55
C ARG A 257 -0.78 -14.88 4.78
N SER A 258 -0.75 -13.74 4.10
CA SER A 258 0.25 -12.69 4.35
C SER A 258 0.03 -12.04 5.72
N LEU A 259 1.10 -11.59 6.36
CA LEU A 259 1.02 -10.71 7.52
C LEU A 259 0.19 -9.47 7.18
N GLU A 260 -0.69 -9.07 8.08
CA GLU A 260 -1.53 -7.89 7.88
C GLU A 260 -0.77 -6.60 8.21
N GLN A 261 -1.01 -5.55 7.43
CA GLN A 261 -0.38 -4.24 7.67
C GLN A 261 -0.66 -3.69 9.06
N VAL A 262 -1.87 -3.91 9.60
CA VAL A 262 -2.26 -3.46 10.93
C VAL A 262 -1.42 -4.15 12.01
N ASN A 263 -1.16 -5.45 11.84
CA ASN A 263 -0.35 -6.22 12.79
C ASN A 263 1.12 -5.82 12.74
N LEU A 264 1.69 -5.70 11.53
CA LEU A 264 3.05 -5.17 11.35
C LEU A 264 3.19 -3.80 12.02
N ARG A 265 2.21 -2.93 11.79
CA ARG A 265 2.18 -1.60 12.38
C ARG A 265 2.21 -1.65 13.90
N ARG A 266 1.33 -2.44 14.52
CA ARG A 266 1.30 -2.58 15.98
C ARG A 266 2.65 -3.04 16.55
N ILE A 267 3.28 -4.04 15.92
CA ILE A 267 4.60 -4.53 16.34
C ILE A 267 5.66 -3.43 16.28
N LEU A 268 5.65 -2.62 15.22
CA LEU A 268 6.61 -1.52 15.09
C LEU A 268 6.39 -0.43 16.13
N VAL A 269 5.13 -0.10 16.50
CA VAL A 269 4.85 0.80 17.63
C VAL A 269 5.50 0.27 18.90
N ASP A 270 5.18 -0.97 19.26
CA ASP A 270 5.64 -1.58 20.51
C ASP A 270 7.18 -1.60 20.61
N VAL A 271 7.88 -1.79 19.48
CA VAL A 271 9.34 -1.80 19.43
C VAL A 271 9.92 -0.39 19.53
N VAL A 272 9.31 0.60 18.84
CA VAL A 272 9.75 2.00 18.88
C VAL A 272 9.60 2.56 20.30
N GLU A 273 8.46 2.33 20.96
CA GLU A 273 8.21 2.80 22.33
C GLU A 273 9.18 2.23 23.36
N ARG A 274 9.70 1.02 23.12
CA ARG A 274 10.70 0.37 23.98
C ARG A 274 12.14 0.77 23.66
N THR A 275 12.38 1.52 22.58
CA THR A 275 13.72 1.87 22.13
C THR A 275 13.97 3.37 22.40
N PRO A 276 14.69 3.75 23.46
CA PRO A 276 14.83 5.15 23.89
C PRO A 276 15.60 6.04 22.90
N ASN A 277 16.34 5.45 21.96
CA ASN A 277 17.17 6.17 20.97
C ASN A 277 16.45 6.42 19.64
N LEU A 278 15.20 5.98 19.49
CA LEU A 278 14.39 6.26 18.31
C LEU A 278 13.52 7.50 18.56
N PRO A 279 13.39 8.41 17.57
CA PRO A 279 12.59 9.61 17.76
C PRO A 279 11.13 9.28 18.08
N ILE A 280 10.61 9.93 19.12
CA ILE A 280 9.19 9.95 19.47
C ILE A 280 8.45 10.68 18.34
N GLY A 281 7.82 9.93 17.44
CA GLY A 281 7.30 10.52 16.19
C GLY A 281 7.52 9.68 14.93
N ILE A 282 8.07 8.46 15.04
CA ILE A 282 7.81 7.38 14.05
C ILE A 282 6.31 6.96 14.13
N THR A 283 5.42 7.95 14.16
CA THR A 283 3.97 7.80 14.11
C THR A 283 3.57 7.53 12.66
N HIS A 284 3.40 6.25 12.34
CA HIS A 284 2.15 5.61 11.86
C HIS A 284 1.24 6.26 10.79
N ARG A 285 1.43 7.50 10.34
CA ARG A 285 0.72 8.03 9.16
C ARG A 285 1.58 7.81 7.94
N HIS A 286 1.36 6.65 7.33
CA HIS A 286 2.00 6.19 6.09
C HIS A 286 3.51 5.99 6.27
N TYR A 287 3.98 4.75 6.52
CA TYR A 287 5.27 4.41 5.92
C TYR A 287 5.18 4.80 4.44
N PRO A 288 6.08 5.66 3.95
CA PRO A 288 5.73 6.54 2.87
C PRO A 288 5.42 5.72 1.62
N SER A 289 4.39 6.15 0.90
CA SER A 289 4.06 5.64 -0.43
C SER A 289 5.16 5.91 -1.48
N ALA A 290 6.27 6.52 -1.06
CA ALA A 290 7.60 6.53 -1.65
C ALA A 290 8.52 7.19 -0.60
N LEU A 291 9.50 6.49 -0.05
CA LEU A 291 10.63 7.17 0.59
C LEU A 291 11.28 8.03 -0.51
N PRO A 292 11.46 9.35 -0.33
CA PRO A 292 12.27 10.11 -1.25
C PRO A 292 13.73 9.71 -1.03
N CYS A 293 14.19 8.68 -1.76
CA CYS A 293 15.61 8.46 -1.93
C CYS A 293 16.16 9.58 -2.81
N THR A 294 16.78 10.58 -2.20
CA THR A 294 17.86 11.34 -2.85
C THR A 294 19.10 10.44 -2.86
N ALA A 295 19.05 9.38 -3.66
CA ALA A 295 20.20 8.53 -3.94
C ALA A 295 20.11 8.11 -5.40
N SER A 296 20.63 8.98 -6.26
CA SER A 296 20.94 8.64 -7.64
C SER A 296 21.96 7.50 -7.61
N GLY A 297 21.54 6.24 -7.83
CA GLY A 297 22.51 5.16 -8.08
C GLY A 297 22.14 3.71 -7.75
N ALA A 298 21.10 3.39 -6.97
CA ALA A 298 21.01 2.04 -6.37
C ALA A 298 20.06 1.03 -7.06
N VAL A 299 19.31 1.39 -8.11
CA VAL A 299 18.33 0.49 -8.74
C VAL A 299 18.66 0.28 -10.22
N ALA A 300 19.28 -0.86 -10.54
CA ALA A 300 19.39 -1.30 -11.93
C ALA A 300 18.06 -1.97 -12.33
N ARG A 301 17.29 -1.33 -13.21
CA ARG A 301 16.14 -1.95 -13.87
C ARG A 301 16.66 -2.80 -15.04
N SER A 302 16.45 -4.10 -14.99
CA SER A 302 16.66 -4.95 -16.16
C SER A 302 15.35 -5.04 -16.94
N SER A 303 15.27 -4.35 -18.08
CA SER A 303 14.28 -4.66 -19.12
C SER A 303 14.84 -5.81 -19.95
N ALA A 304 14.25 -7.00 -19.83
CA ALA A 304 14.59 -8.10 -20.72
C ALA A 304 14.19 -7.74 -22.15
N SER A 305 15.19 -7.69 -23.02
CA SER A 305 15.12 -7.41 -24.45
C SER A 305 14.40 -8.51 -25.22
N LEU A 306 13.33 -8.15 -25.94
CA LEU A 306 13.00 -8.81 -27.20
C LEU A 306 13.78 -8.08 -28.30
N SER A 307 14.52 -8.84 -29.10
CA SER A 307 15.51 -8.33 -30.06
C SER A 307 14.88 -7.51 -31.20
N PRO A 308 15.67 -6.60 -31.82
CA PRO A 308 15.17 -5.71 -32.86
C PRO A 308 15.08 -6.47 -34.19
N ARG A 309 13.87 -6.55 -34.76
CA ARG A 309 13.74 -6.77 -36.21
C ARG A 309 13.84 -5.41 -36.89
N SER A 310 14.96 -5.26 -37.59
CA SER A 310 15.23 -4.29 -38.64
C SER A 310 14.03 -4.12 -39.59
N VAL A 311 13.56 -2.90 -39.75
CA VAL A 311 12.83 -2.46 -40.95
C VAL A 311 13.44 -1.14 -41.37
N ASP A 312 14.02 -1.16 -42.56
CA ASP A 312 14.66 -0.06 -43.26
C ASP A 312 13.74 1.15 -43.41
N LEU A 313 14.30 2.33 -43.11
CA LEU A 313 13.83 3.60 -43.65
C LEU A 313 14.62 3.88 -44.93
N THR A 314 13.99 3.71 -46.09
CA THR A 314 14.38 4.43 -47.30
C THR A 314 13.16 4.66 -48.20
N SER A 315 12.90 5.95 -48.46
CA SER A 315 12.27 6.49 -49.67
C SER A 315 10.74 6.26 -49.79
N VAL A 316 9.90 7.14 -50.32
CA VAL A 316 10.00 8.41 -51.04
C VAL A 316 8.55 8.92 -51.19
N SER A 317 8.38 10.25 -51.23
CA SER A 317 7.17 11.03 -51.59
C SER A 317 6.05 11.14 -50.56
#